data_AF-A0A8J6F3A5-F1
#
_entry.id   AF-A0A8J6F3A5-F1
#
_cell.length_a   1.000
_cell.length_b   1.000
_cell.length_c   1.000
_cell.angle_alpha   90.00
_cell.angle_beta   90.00
_cell.angle_gamma   90.00
#
_symmetry.space_group_name_H-M   'P 1'
#
loop_
_entity.id
_entity.type
_entity.pdbx_description
1 polymer ?
#
loop_
_entity_poly.entity_id
_entity_poly.type
_entity_poly.pdbx_seq_one_letter_code
_entity_poly.pdbx_strand_id
1 'polypeptide(L)'
;MERKRWECSALPQGWKKEEVTRRSGLSAGKSDVYYYSPSGKKFRSKPQLARYLGNSMDLSTFDFRTGKMLMSKINKNRQRMRYDGLNQAKVSEELVKTMELPKGLQGVGPGCTDETLLSAIASALHTSTMPITGQLSAAVEKNPGVWLNTSQPLCKAFMVTDEDIRKQEELVQQVRKKLEEALMADMFAHVEEISKDGGAPLDKDLEDDEEDDDVRGPEADDV
;
A
#
# COMPACT_ATOMS: atom_id res chain seq x y z
N MET A 1 28.00 29.51 12.23
CA MET A 1 27.10 28.92 11.20
C MET A 1 25.68 29.11 11.67
N GLU A 2 25.00 30.08 11.08
CA GLU A 2 23.59 30.37 11.35
C GLU A 2 22.75 29.20 10.85
N ARG A 3 22.06 28.51 11.76
CA ARG A 3 21.24 27.35 11.40
C ARG A 3 19.87 27.87 10.97
N LYS A 4 19.56 27.75 9.68
CA LYS A 4 18.28 28.19 9.14
C LYS A 4 17.18 27.24 9.62
N ARG A 5 16.19 27.80 10.30
CA ARG A 5 14.97 27.09 10.72
C ARG A 5 13.82 27.65 9.90
N TRP A 6 13.01 26.77 9.32
CA TRP A 6 11.87 27.15 8.51
C TRP A 6 10.58 26.82 9.24
N GLU A 7 9.56 27.65 9.10
CA GLU A 7 8.23 27.33 9.61
C GLU A 7 7.67 26.11 8.87
N CYS A 8 7.00 25.23 9.61
CA CYS A 8 6.39 24.02 9.04
C CYS A 8 4.87 24.19 9.03
N SER A 9 4.31 24.57 7.87
CA SER A 9 2.87 24.79 7.69
C SER A 9 2.02 23.53 7.88
N ALA A 10 2.64 22.34 7.81
CA ALA A 10 2.00 21.06 8.08
C ALA A 10 1.85 20.75 9.59
N LEU A 11 2.39 21.58 10.47
CA LEU A 11 2.25 21.48 11.92
C LEU A 11 1.53 22.73 12.46
N PRO A 12 1.06 22.73 13.73
CA PRO A 12 0.41 23.90 14.29
C PRO A 12 1.28 25.16 14.23
N GLN A 13 0.66 26.33 14.37
CA GLN A 13 1.35 27.61 14.30
C GLN A 13 2.58 27.66 15.23
N GLY A 14 3.70 28.19 14.72
CA GLY A 14 4.93 28.37 15.49
C GLY A 14 5.87 27.16 15.54
N TRP A 15 5.53 26.04 14.90
CA TRP A 15 6.44 24.90 14.74
C TRP A 15 7.50 25.16 13.67
N LYS A 16 8.75 24.80 13.97
CA LYS A 16 9.89 25.03 13.06
C LYS A 16 10.62 23.74 12.74
N LYS A 17 11.05 23.57 11.49
CA LYS A 17 11.89 22.47 10.98
C LYS A 17 13.33 22.97 10.79
N GLU A 18 14.30 22.14 11.12
CA GLU A 18 15.72 22.37 10.90
C GLU A 18 16.33 21.13 10.24
N GLU A 19 17.11 21.35 9.18
CA GLU A 19 17.87 20.31 8.50
C GLU A 19 19.36 20.56 8.73
N VAL A 20 20.06 19.57 9.27
CA VAL A 20 21.47 19.68 9.65
C VAL A 20 22.27 18.64 8.89
N THR A 21 23.16 19.09 8.01
CA THR A 21 24.09 18.21 7.31
C THR A 21 25.25 17.81 8.21
N ARG A 22 25.56 16.51 8.26
CA ARG A 22 26.67 15.96 9.03
C ARG A 22 27.99 16.33 8.38
N ARG A 23 28.92 16.88 9.16
CA ARG A 23 30.18 17.44 8.64
C ARG A 23 31.35 16.46 8.60
N SER A 24 31.27 15.33 9.30
CA SER A 24 32.38 14.39 9.46
C SER A 24 31.93 12.95 9.69
N GLY A 25 32.87 12.01 9.58
CA GLY A 25 32.64 10.56 9.74
C GLY A 25 32.06 9.89 8.49
N LEU A 26 31.78 8.59 8.58
CA LEU A 26 31.28 7.77 7.47
C LEU A 26 29.91 8.23 6.90
N SER A 27 29.18 9.05 7.66
CA SER A 27 27.90 9.63 7.24
C SER A 27 27.99 11.11 6.89
N ALA A 28 29.20 11.66 6.68
CA ALA A 28 29.36 13.03 6.21
C ALA A 28 28.56 13.26 4.92
N GLY A 29 27.89 14.41 4.83
CA GLY A 29 26.99 14.74 3.72
C GLY A 29 25.54 14.27 3.88
N LYS A 30 25.24 13.29 4.75
CA LYS A 30 23.85 12.97 5.11
C LYS A 30 23.27 14.05 6.01
N SER A 31 21.96 14.29 5.92
CA SER A 31 21.27 15.29 6.74
C SER A 31 20.31 14.67 7.75
N ASP A 32 20.26 15.29 8.94
CA ASP A 32 19.31 14.99 10.00
C ASP A 32 18.21 16.05 10.05
N VAL A 33 16.98 15.66 10.38
CA VAL A 33 15.85 16.59 10.58
C VAL A 33 15.51 16.72 12.04
N TYR A 34 15.25 17.95 12.44
CA TYR A 34 14.72 18.29 13.74
C TYR A 34 13.49 19.17 13.63
N TYR A 35 12.55 18.99 14.55
CA TYR A 35 11.43 19.90 14.74
C TYR A 35 11.54 20.59 16.09
N TYR A 36 11.04 21.82 16.16
CA TYR A 36 11.01 22.63 17.37
C TYR A 36 9.58 23.08 17.63
N SER A 37 9.07 22.85 18.83
CA SER A 37 7.78 23.41 19.26
C SER A 37 7.86 24.93 19.39
N PRO A 38 6.72 25.64 19.50
CA PRO A 38 6.70 27.07 19.82
C PRO A 38 7.46 27.41 21.12
N SER A 39 7.50 26.48 22.07
CA SER A 39 8.28 26.57 23.31
C SER A 39 9.77 26.23 23.15
N GLY A 40 10.24 25.92 21.94
CA GLY A 40 11.64 25.61 21.64
C GLY A 40 12.08 24.16 21.93
N LYS A 41 11.16 23.26 22.31
CA LYS A 41 11.46 21.85 22.56
C LYS A 41 11.84 21.14 21.27
N LYS A 42 12.97 20.42 21.27
CA LYS A 42 13.52 19.73 20.09
C LYS A 42 13.02 18.29 19.97
N PHE A 43 12.63 17.90 18.75
CA PHE A 43 12.16 16.58 18.37
C PHE A 43 13.04 15.99 17.26
N ARG A 44 13.39 14.71 17.37
CA ARG A 44 14.34 14.02 16.48
C ARG A 44 13.70 12.86 15.69
N SER A 45 12.46 12.50 15.98
CA SER A 45 11.74 11.43 15.29
C SER A 45 10.23 11.63 15.28
N LYS A 46 9.56 11.01 14.29
CA LYS A 46 8.10 11.04 14.14
C LYS A 46 7.35 10.50 15.37
N PRO A 47 7.72 9.35 15.98
CA PRO A 47 7.02 8.87 17.18
C PRO A 47 7.21 9.77 18.40
N GLN A 48 8.34 10.47 18.51
CA GLN A 48 8.56 11.44 19.58
C GLN A 48 7.66 12.66 19.42
N LEU A 49 7.52 13.14 18.18
CA LEU A 49 6.64 14.26 17.83
C LEU A 49 5.17 13.90 18.04
N ALA A 50 4.75 12.72 17.59
CA ALA A 50 3.38 12.22 17.74
C ALA A 50 2.96 12.09 19.22
N ARG A 51 3.83 11.56 20.08
CA ARG A 51 3.55 11.50 21.54
C ARG A 51 3.37 12.87 22.19
N TYR A 52 4.02 13.90 21.65
CA TYR A 52 3.94 15.25 22.22
C TYR A 52 2.69 16.00 21.77
N LEU A 53 2.28 15.85 20.49
CA LEU A 53 1.03 16.40 19.99
C LEU A 53 -0.18 15.57 20.45
N GLY A 54 0.01 14.28 20.75
CA GLY A 54 -1.03 13.40 21.25
C GLY A 54 -2.24 13.38 20.32
N ASN A 55 -3.43 13.48 20.91
CA ASN A 55 -4.70 13.46 20.17
C ASN A 55 -5.04 14.80 19.50
N SER A 56 -4.22 15.85 19.66
CA SER A 56 -4.52 17.15 19.06
C SER A 56 -4.30 17.18 17.54
N MET A 57 -3.50 16.24 17.02
CA MET A 57 -3.16 16.17 15.60
C MET A 57 -2.72 14.77 15.19
N ASP A 58 -3.36 14.19 14.18
CA ASP A 58 -2.93 12.93 13.60
C ASP A 58 -1.72 13.14 12.66
N LEU A 59 -0.60 12.50 13.01
CA LEU A 59 0.62 12.50 12.20
C LEU A 59 0.77 11.25 11.33
N SER A 60 -0.24 10.38 11.24
CA SER A 60 -0.18 9.13 10.46
C SER A 60 0.34 9.35 9.03
N THR A 61 -0.16 10.38 8.35
CA THR A 61 0.20 10.76 6.97
C THR A 61 1.31 11.82 6.88
N PHE A 62 1.85 12.28 8.01
CA PHE A 62 2.95 13.24 8.04
C PHE A 62 4.30 12.58 7.70
N ASP A 63 5.02 13.13 6.73
CA ASP A 63 6.38 12.70 6.40
C ASP A 63 7.40 13.55 7.17
N PHE A 64 8.15 12.89 8.06
CA PHE A 64 9.06 13.56 8.98
C PHE A 64 10.30 14.15 8.29
N ARG A 65 10.77 13.54 7.21
CA ARG A 65 11.98 13.96 6.48
C ARG A 65 11.68 15.24 5.68
N THR A 66 10.57 15.24 4.95
CA THR A 66 10.15 16.34 4.08
C THR A 66 9.42 17.44 4.84
N GLY A 67 8.70 17.10 5.91
CA GLY A 67 7.87 18.04 6.68
C GLY A 67 6.57 18.42 5.99
N LYS A 68 6.02 17.50 5.18
CA LYS A 68 4.78 17.68 4.44
C LYS A 68 3.77 16.59 4.81
N MET A 69 2.49 16.92 4.68
CA MET A 69 1.42 15.91 4.73
C MET A 69 1.36 15.17 3.39
N LEU A 70 1.26 13.85 3.42
CA LEU A 70 1.02 13.05 2.22
C LEU A 70 -0.45 13.17 1.79
N MET A 71 -0.78 14.22 1.03
CA MET A 71 -2.12 14.51 0.49
C MET A 71 -2.67 13.37 -0.40
N SER A 72 -1.79 12.61 -1.06
CA SER A 72 -2.17 11.48 -1.93
C SER A 72 -2.88 10.32 -1.21
N LYS A 73 -2.78 10.24 0.14
CA LYS A 73 -3.52 9.27 0.96
C LYS A 73 -4.82 9.83 1.53
N ILE A 74 -4.99 11.16 1.53
CA ILE A 74 -6.17 11.85 2.08
C ILE A 74 -7.31 11.88 1.06
N ASN A 75 -7.01 12.01 -0.24
CA ASN A 75 -8.04 11.96 -1.30
C ASN A 75 -8.71 10.59 -1.45
N LYS A 76 -8.01 9.49 -1.14
CA LYS A 76 -8.63 8.14 -1.07
C LYS A 76 -9.55 7.96 0.14
N ASN A 77 -9.35 8.76 1.19
CA ASN A 77 -10.17 8.68 2.41
C ASN A 77 -11.45 9.52 2.35
N ARG A 78 -11.54 10.54 1.49
CA ARG A 78 -12.81 11.27 1.29
C ARG A 78 -13.89 10.40 0.64
N GLN A 79 -13.52 9.51 -0.29
CA GLN A 79 -14.41 8.49 -0.82
C GLN A 79 -14.86 7.49 0.26
N ARG A 80 -13.99 7.13 1.23
CA ARG A 80 -14.37 6.25 2.35
C ARG A 80 -15.40 6.87 3.29
N MET A 81 -15.34 8.18 3.57
CA MET A 81 -16.26 8.82 4.52
C MET A 81 -17.71 8.89 4.03
N ARG A 82 -17.98 8.76 2.72
CA ARG A 82 -19.35 8.70 2.18
C ARG A 82 -19.99 7.30 2.24
N TYR A 83 -19.19 6.26 2.47
CA TYR A 83 -19.66 4.87 2.61
C TYR A 83 -19.80 4.39 4.08
N ASP A 84 -19.69 5.29 5.06
CA ASP A 84 -19.39 4.90 6.45
C ASP A 84 -20.60 4.63 7.37
N GLY A 85 -21.85 4.76 6.87
CA GLY A 85 -23.04 4.55 7.71
C GLY A 85 -23.75 3.20 7.52
N LEU A 86 -23.88 2.72 6.28
CA LEU A 86 -24.71 1.54 5.96
C LEU A 86 -23.91 0.33 5.47
N ASN A 87 -22.69 0.52 4.96
CA ASN A 87 -21.86 -0.57 4.44
C ASN A 87 -20.78 -1.05 5.43
N GLN A 88 -20.46 -0.30 6.49
CA GLN A 88 -19.48 -0.75 7.49
C GLN A 88 -19.96 -2.02 8.23
N ALA A 89 -21.25 -2.14 8.52
CA ALA A 89 -21.81 -3.35 9.14
C ALA A 89 -21.69 -4.59 8.23
N LYS A 90 -21.80 -4.41 6.91
CA LYS A 90 -21.74 -5.51 5.94
C LYS A 90 -20.31 -5.87 5.53
N VAL A 91 -19.44 -4.86 5.41
CA VAL A 91 -18.03 -5.05 5.06
C VAL A 91 -17.24 -5.58 6.26
N SER A 92 -17.54 -5.17 7.49
CA SER A 92 -16.85 -5.71 8.69
C SER A 92 -17.19 -7.17 8.98
N GLU A 93 -18.38 -7.65 8.61
CA GLU A 93 -18.79 -9.04 8.76
C GLU A 93 -18.12 -9.97 7.70
N GLU A 94 -17.71 -9.42 6.56
CA GLU A 94 -16.96 -10.12 5.50
C GLU A 94 -15.42 -9.91 5.60
N LEU A 95 -14.97 -9.08 6.54
CA LEU A 95 -13.56 -8.68 6.66
C LEU A 95 -12.76 -9.72 7.45
N VAL A 96 -11.97 -10.49 6.69
CA VAL A 96 -11.06 -11.56 7.13
C VAL A 96 -11.79 -12.85 7.51
N LYS A 97 -12.44 -13.47 6.52
CA LYS A 97 -12.59 -14.93 6.59
C LYS A 97 -11.17 -15.51 6.62
N THR A 98 -10.78 -16.08 7.76
CA THR A 98 -9.56 -16.88 7.88
C THR A 98 -9.59 -17.92 6.77
N MET A 99 -8.50 -18.04 6.01
CA MET A 99 -8.42 -18.98 4.90
C MET A 99 -8.66 -20.40 5.44
N GLU A 100 -9.79 -21.00 5.09
CA GLU A 100 -10.08 -22.39 5.43
C GLU A 100 -9.46 -23.29 4.37
N LEU A 101 -8.68 -24.28 4.80
CA LEU A 101 -8.12 -25.25 3.87
C LEU A 101 -9.21 -26.17 3.29
N PRO A 102 -9.09 -26.57 2.01
CA PRO A 102 -9.95 -27.58 1.43
C PRO A 102 -9.91 -28.88 2.24
N LYS A 103 -11.03 -29.59 2.35
CA LYS A 103 -11.13 -30.86 3.11
C LYS A 103 -10.12 -31.94 2.65
N GLY A 104 -9.67 -31.87 1.39
CA GLY A 104 -8.67 -32.79 0.84
C GLY A 104 -7.24 -32.48 1.29
N LEU A 105 -6.98 -31.29 1.83
CA LEU A 105 -5.66 -30.84 2.26
C LEU A 105 -5.57 -30.91 3.78
N GLN A 106 -5.22 -32.09 4.29
CA GLN A 106 -5.17 -32.38 5.71
C GLN A 106 -3.73 -32.68 6.16
N GLY A 107 -3.31 -32.09 7.27
CA GLY A 107 -2.01 -32.36 7.88
C GLY A 107 -1.97 -33.72 8.56
N VAL A 108 -0.79 -34.34 8.62
CA VAL A 108 -0.57 -35.58 9.38
C VAL A 108 0.49 -35.40 10.45
N GLY A 109 0.25 -36.00 11.63
CA GLY A 109 1.15 -35.93 12.78
C GLY A 109 0.62 -35.04 13.92
N PRO A 110 1.20 -35.19 15.12
CA PRO A 110 0.75 -34.47 16.31
C PRO A 110 1.02 -32.97 16.17
N GLY A 111 0.03 -32.15 16.55
CA GLY A 111 0.17 -30.69 16.55
C GLY A 111 0.22 -30.02 15.17
N CYS A 112 -0.15 -30.73 14.10
CA CYS A 112 -0.21 -30.13 12.77
C CYS A 112 -1.39 -29.15 12.68
N THR A 113 -1.08 -27.89 12.40
CA THR A 113 -2.04 -26.82 12.10
C THR A 113 -2.01 -26.46 10.61
N ASP A 114 -3.06 -25.83 10.11
CA ASP A 114 -3.16 -25.35 8.72
C ASP A 114 -1.95 -24.48 8.33
N GLU A 115 -1.45 -23.64 9.24
CA GLU A 115 -0.27 -22.80 9.01
C GLU A 115 1.01 -23.63 8.84
N THR A 116 1.21 -24.64 9.70
CA THR A 116 2.39 -25.52 9.59
C THR A 116 2.35 -26.37 8.32
N LEU A 117 1.15 -26.81 7.92
CA LEU A 117 0.92 -27.54 6.69
C LEU A 117 1.23 -26.69 5.45
N LEU A 118 0.69 -25.47 5.39
CA LEU A 118 0.96 -24.52 4.31
C LEU A 118 2.45 -24.18 4.22
N SER A 119 3.09 -23.95 5.37
CA SER A 119 4.52 -23.66 5.45
C SER A 119 5.36 -24.83 4.92
N ALA A 120 4.98 -26.07 5.25
CA ALA A 120 5.67 -27.27 4.76
C ALA A 120 5.52 -27.43 3.25
N ILE A 121 4.32 -27.25 2.70
CA ILE A 121 4.06 -27.32 1.25
C ILE A 121 4.82 -26.21 0.52
N ALA A 122 4.77 -24.97 1.00
CA ALA A 122 5.48 -23.84 0.42
C ALA A 122 7.01 -24.07 0.42
N SER A 123 7.54 -24.61 1.51
CA SER A 123 8.96 -24.96 1.62
C SER A 123 9.35 -26.05 0.62
N ALA A 124 8.51 -27.07 0.45
CA ALA A 124 8.75 -28.13 -0.53
C ALA A 124 8.73 -27.60 -1.98
N LEU A 125 7.76 -26.75 -2.33
CA LEU A 125 7.69 -26.10 -3.66
C LEU A 125 8.87 -25.17 -3.93
N HIS A 126 9.38 -24.51 -2.90
CA HIS A 126 10.50 -23.59 -3.04
C HIS A 126 11.85 -24.30 -3.22
N THR A 127 12.01 -25.45 -2.56
CA THR A 127 13.28 -26.18 -2.52
C THR A 127 13.38 -27.29 -3.57
N SER A 128 12.27 -27.69 -4.18
CA SER A 128 12.20 -28.81 -5.12
C SER A 128 11.21 -28.55 -6.25
N THR A 129 11.53 -29.04 -7.44
CA THR A 129 10.60 -29.08 -8.59
C THR A 129 9.84 -30.40 -8.67
N MET A 130 10.02 -31.30 -7.70
CA MET A 130 9.31 -32.59 -7.67
C MET A 130 7.82 -32.40 -7.33
N PRO A 131 6.94 -33.26 -7.86
CA PRO A 131 5.52 -33.22 -7.55
C PRO A 131 5.26 -33.36 -6.04
N ILE A 132 4.32 -32.58 -5.53
CA ILE A 132 3.80 -32.73 -4.17
C ILE A 132 2.59 -33.66 -4.22
N THR A 133 2.76 -34.86 -3.68
CA THR A 133 1.76 -35.93 -3.61
C THR A 133 1.35 -36.24 -2.17
N GLY A 134 2.08 -35.72 -1.17
CA GLY A 134 1.83 -35.97 0.24
C GLY A 134 2.26 -37.36 0.71
N GLN A 135 1.83 -37.74 1.91
CA GLN A 135 2.10 -39.04 2.51
C GLN A 135 1.12 -40.08 1.94
N LEU A 136 1.62 -40.96 1.08
CA LEU A 136 0.83 -42.04 0.47
C LEU A 136 0.42 -43.12 1.48
N SER A 137 1.19 -43.28 2.57
CA SER A 137 0.90 -44.26 3.60
C SER A 137 -0.07 -43.70 4.65
N ALA A 138 -1.29 -44.24 4.70
CA ALA A 138 -2.26 -43.96 5.77
C ALA A 138 -1.82 -44.50 7.14
N ALA A 139 -0.70 -45.23 7.20
CA ALA A 139 -0.21 -45.79 8.45
C ALA A 139 0.17 -44.72 9.48
N VAL A 140 0.48 -43.49 9.05
CA VAL A 140 0.79 -42.36 9.95
C VAL A 140 -0.39 -42.01 10.86
N GLU A 141 -1.63 -42.20 10.40
CA GLU A 141 -2.83 -41.95 11.19
C GLU A 141 -3.06 -43.04 12.25
N LYS A 142 -2.53 -44.25 12.03
CA LYS A 142 -2.79 -45.43 12.88
C LYS A 142 -1.60 -45.81 13.76
N ASN A 143 -0.39 -45.40 13.40
CA ASN A 143 0.82 -45.78 14.10
C ASN A 143 1.84 -44.62 14.09
N PRO A 144 1.97 -43.88 15.20
CA PRO A 144 2.92 -42.77 15.33
C PRO A 144 4.39 -43.16 15.12
N GLY A 145 4.74 -44.45 15.21
CA GLY A 145 6.10 -44.96 14.98
C GLY A 145 6.38 -45.41 13.54
N VAL A 146 5.44 -45.21 12.61
CA VAL A 146 5.64 -45.62 11.21
C VAL A 146 6.63 -44.72 10.49
N TRP A 147 7.38 -45.31 9.56
CA TRP A 147 8.30 -44.59 8.70
C TRP A 147 7.55 -43.66 7.73
N LEU A 148 7.91 -42.38 7.73
CA LEU A 148 7.32 -41.33 6.87
C LEU A 148 8.20 -41.07 5.66
N ASN A 149 7.58 -40.71 4.53
CA ASN A 149 8.32 -40.28 3.37
C ASN A 149 8.86 -38.86 3.61
N THR A 150 10.16 -38.75 3.88
CA THR A 150 10.83 -37.46 4.15
C THR A 150 10.98 -36.58 2.92
N SER A 151 10.68 -37.08 1.72
CA SER A 151 10.68 -36.28 0.48
C SER A 151 9.35 -35.58 0.19
N GLN A 152 8.32 -35.85 0.98
CA GLN A 152 6.99 -35.25 0.83
C GLN A 152 6.62 -34.51 2.13
N PRO A 153 5.85 -33.40 2.05
CA PRO A 153 5.36 -32.72 3.23
C PRO A 153 4.46 -33.64 4.07
N LEU A 154 4.32 -33.30 5.35
CA LEU A 154 3.50 -34.03 6.32
C LEU A 154 2.01 -33.72 6.13
N CYS A 155 1.49 -34.05 4.95
CA CYS A 155 0.08 -33.97 4.61
C CYS A 155 -0.43 -35.31 4.10
N LYS A 156 -1.74 -35.53 4.20
CA LYS A 156 -2.40 -36.68 3.59
C LYS A 156 -2.22 -36.62 2.08
N ALA A 157 -2.10 -37.78 1.44
CA ALA A 157 -2.06 -37.83 -0.01
C ALA A 157 -3.30 -37.18 -0.61
N PHE A 158 -3.09 -36.34 -1.62
CA PHE A 158 -4.14 -35.66 -2.37
C PHE A 158 -3.79 -35.66 -3.85
N MET A 159 -4.80 -35.50 -4.69
CA MET A 159 -4.68 -35.42 -6.14
C MET A 159 -5.50 -34.24 -6.62
N VAL A 160 -4.88 -33.36 -7.40
CA VAL A 160 -5.58 -32.27 -8.08
C VAL A 160 -6.12 -32.84 -9.39
N THR A 161 -7.44 -32.76 -9.58
CA THR A 161 -8.11 -33.23 -10.80
C THR A 161 -8.29 -32.08 -11.80
N ASP A 162 -8.53 -32.40 -13.07
CA ASP A 162 -8.83 -31.39 -14.10
C ASP A 162 -10.08 -30.56 -13.74
N GLU A 163 -11.04 -31.16 -13.04
CA GLU A 163 -12.23 -30.46 -12.55
C GLU A 163 -11.91 -29.45 -11.45
N ASP A 164 -10.94 -29.74 -10.58
CA ASP A 164 -10.47 -28.79 -9.56
C ASP A 164 -9.78 -27.58 -10.21
N ILE A 165 -8.97 -27.82 -11.25
CA ILE A 165 -8.32 -26.78 -12.03
C ILE A 165 -9.36 -25.90 -12.70
N ARG A 166 -10.33 -26.50 -13.40
CA ARG A 166 -11.40 -25.79 -14.10
C ARG A 166 -12.21 -24.90 -13.16
N LYS A 167 -12.61 -25.41 -11.99
CA LYS A 167 -13.32 -24.62 -10.97
C LYS A 167 -12.49 -23.45 -10.46
N GLN A 168 -11.20 -23.68 -10.20
CA GLN A 168 -10.33 -22.63 -9.70
C GLN A 168 -10.11 -21.53 -10.74
N GLU A 169 -9.94 -21.89 -12.01
CA GLU A 169 -9.83 -20.92 -13.11
C GLU A 169 -11.11 -20.10 -13.29
N GLU A 170 -12.27 -20.75 -13.24
CA GLU A 170 -13.57 -20.09 -13.31
C GLU A 170 -13.76 -19.08 -12.16
N LEU A 171 -13.41 -19.47 -10.93
CA LEU A 171 -13.44 -18.58 -9.76
C LEU A 171 -12.51 -17.37 -9.94
N VAL A 172 -11.27 -17.59 -10.43
CA VAL A 172 -10.32 -16.50 -10.68
C VAL A 172 -10.85 -15.53 -11.74
N GLN A 173 -11.45 -16.04 -12.82
CA GLN A 173 -12.04 -15.21 -13.85
C GLN A 173 -13.20 -14.36 -13.30
N GLN A 174 -14.11 -14.97 -12.52
CA GLN A 174 -15.23 -14.26 -11.91
C GLN A 174 -14.76 -13.17 -10.93
N VAL A 175 -13.78 -13.47 -10.07
CA VAL A 175 -13.24 -12.50 -9.11
C VAL A 175 -12.52 -11.35 -9.83
N ARG A 176 -11.74 -11.63 -10.88
CA ARG A 176 -11.10 -10.59 -11.70
C ARG A 176 -12.13 -9.68 -12.36
N LYS A 177 -13.18 -10.26 -12.96
CA LYS A 177 -14.28 -9.50 -13.56
C LYS A 177 -14.98 -8.61 -12.52
N LYS A 178 -15.30 -9.15 -11.34
CA LYS A 178 -15.91 -8.38 -10.25
C LYS A 178 -15.02 -7.23 -9.79
N LEU A 179 -13.71 -7.43 -9.73
CA LEU A 179 -12.75 -6.37 -9.41
C LEU A 179 -12.73 -5.29 -10.49
N GLU A 180 -12.74 -5.68 -11.77
CA GLU A 180 -12.79 -4.75 -12.90
C GLU A 180 -14.06 -3.89 -12.88
N GLU A 181 -15.22 -4.49 -12.64
CA GLU A 181 -16.50 -3.79 -12.48
C GLU A 181 -16.47 -2.81 -11.31
N ALA A 182 -15.89 -3.21 -10.17
CA ALA A 182 -15.74 -2.32 -9.02
C ALA A 182 -14.81 -1.12 -9.30
N LEU A 183 -13.71 -1.35 -10.04
CA LEU A 183 -12.80 -0.28 -10.45
C LEU A 183 -13.45 0.67 -11.46
N MET A 184 -14.21 0.16 -12.43
CA MET A 184 -14.99 0.99 -13.35
C MET A 184 -16.02 1.83 -12.59
N ALA A 185 -16.75 1.24 -11.66
CA ALA A 185 -17.73 1.96 -10.84
C ALA A 185 -17.09 3.09 -10.01
N ASP A 186 -15.90 2.86 -9.45
CA ASP A 186 -15.15 3.90 -8.72
C ASP A 186 -14.71 5.05 -9.64
N MET A 187 -14.26 4.73 -10.86
CA MET A 187 -13.92 5.74 -11.87
C MET A 187 -15.16 6.58 -12.26
N PHE A 188 -16.30 5.94 -12.54
CA PHE A 188 -17.55 6.65 -12.87
C PHE A 188 -18.03 7.52 -11.71
N ALA A 189 -17.94 7.03 -10.47
CA ALA A 189 -18.29 7.82 -9.28
C ALA A 189 -17.39 9.07 -9.15
N HIS A 190 -16.10 8.96 -9.45
CA HIS A 190 -15.18 10.10 -9.40
C HIS A 190 -15.51 11.16 -10.47
N VAL A 191 -15.88 10.74 -11.68
CA VAL A 191 -16.28 11.64 -12.78
C VAL A 191 -17.59 12.37 -12.47
N GLU A 192 -18.57 11.69 -11.87
CA GLU A 192 -19.80 12.34 -11.41
C GLU A 192 -19.56 13.40 -10.31
N GLU A 193 -18.60 13.15 -9.41
CA GLU A 193 -18.27 14.12 -8.36
C GLU A 193 -17.60 15.39 -8.93
N ILE A 194 -16.73 15.25 -9.92
CA ILE A 194 -16.13 16.40 -10.65
C ILE A 194 -17.21 17.21 -11.38
N SER A 195 -18.24 16.54 -11.89
CA SER A 195 -19.31 17.18 -12.66
C SER A 195 -20.35 17.90 -11.79
N LYS A 196 -20.46 17.53 -10.50
CA LYS A 196 -21.39 18.14 -9.52
C LYS A 196 -20.79 19.33 -8.78
N ASP A 197 -19.47 19.45 -8.69
CA ASP A 197 -18.77 20.55 -8.00
C ASP A 197 -18.32 21.63 -9.00
N GLY A 198 -19.28 22.15 -9.79
CA GLY A 198 -19.07 23.20 -10.79
C GLY A 198 -18.40 24.45 -10.23
N GLY A 199 -17.07 24.43 -10.21
CA GLY A 199 -16.19 25.59 -10.10
C GLY A 199 -15.24 25.54 -11.30
N ALA A 200 -15.55 26.34 -12.32
CA ALA A 200 -14.73 26.52 -13.50
C ALA A 200 -13.25 26.81 -13.12
N PRO A 201 -12.26 26.27 -13.86
CA PRO A 201 -10.91 26.81 -13.79
C PRO A 201 -10.97 28.28 -14.20
N LEU A 202 -10.66 29.18 -13.27
CA LEU A 202 -10.50 30.59 -13.55
C LEU A 202 -9.33 30.75 -14.52
N ASP A 203 -9.65 31.23 -15.72
CA ASP A 203 -8.72 31.95 -16.59
C ASP A 203 -8.01 33.02 -15.75
N LYS A 204 -6.68 32.93 -15.70
CA LYS A 204 -5.82 34.01 -15.24
C LYS A 204 -4.62 34.13 -16.17
N ASP A 205 -4.71 35.19 -16.95
CA ASP A 205 -3.65 36.12 -17.27
C ASP A 205 -2.62 35.66 -18.32
N LEU A 206 -3.05 35.67 -19.59
CA LEU A 206 -2.20 36.09 -20.69
C LEU A 206 -2.52 37.58 -20.93
N GLU A 207 -1.75 38.45 -20.30
CA GLU A 207 -1.77 39.88 -20.60
C GLU A 207 -1.25 40.11 -22.02
N ASP A 208 -2.05 40.85 -22.79
CA ASP A 208 -1.73 41.46 -24.07
C ASP A 208 -0.47 42.33 -23.93
N ASP A 209 0.55 42.04 -24.73
CA ASP A 209 1.51 43.04 -25.21
C ASP A 209 1.33 43.11 -26.74
N GLU A 210 0.33 43.86 -27.19
CA GLU A 210 0.29 44.44 -28.55
C GLU A 210 0.84 45.87 -28.47
N GLU A 211 1.93 46.11 -29.22
CA GLU A 211 2.39 47.34 -29.89
C GLU A 211 3.90 47.12 -30.18
N ASP A 212 4.46 47.22 -31.38
CA ASP A 212 4.09 48.01 -32.55
C ASP A 212 4.65 47.38 -33.84
N ASP A 213 3.92 47.66 -34.92
CA ASP A 213 4.34 47.59 -36.32
C ASP A 213 5.73 48.20 -36.55
N ASP A 214 6.59 47.51 -37.31
CA ASP A 214 7.33 48.23 -38.35
C ASP A 214 7.46 47.40 -39.62
N VAL A 215 6.91 47.99 -40.68
CA VAL A 215 6.76 47.47 -42.02
C VAL A 215 8.07 47.62 -42.78
N ARG A 216 8.62 46.51 -43.28
CA ARG A 216 9.38 46.50 -44.56
C ARG A 216 9.53 45.10 -45.13
N GLY A 217 8.73 44.78 -46.15
CA GLY A 217 9.21 43.93 -47.25
C GLY A 217 9.70 44.83 -48.40
N PRO A 218 10.00 44.28 -49.58
CA PRO A 218 10.55 42.96 -49.90
C PRO A 218 11.85 43.08 -50.72
N GLU A 219 12.55 41.97 -51.02
CA GLU A 219 13.33 41.70 -52.26
C GLU A 219 14.17 40.42 -52.03
N ALA A 220 13.87 39.30 -52.68
CA ALA A 220 14.19 38.92 -54.07
C ALA A 220 15.55 38.18 -54.16
N ASP A 221 15.45 36.92 -54.58
CA ASP A 221 16.35 36.11 -55.42
C ASP A 221 17.84 36.47 -55.46
N ASP A 222 18.72 35.50 -55.15
CA ASP A 222 19.55 34.84 -56.18
C ASP A 222 20.55 33.80 -55.59
N VAL A 223 20.62 32.67 -56.31
CA VAL A 223 21.66 31.62 -56.41
C VAL A 223 21.91 30.66 -55.24
#